data_AF-A0A7Z8LCK9-F1
#
_entry.id   AF-A0A7Z8LCK9-F1
#
_cell.length_a   1.000
_cell.length_b   1.000
_cell.length_c   1.000
_cell.angle_alpha   90.00
_cell.angle_beta   90.00
_cell.angle_gamma   90.00
#
_symmetry.space_group_name_H-M   'P 1'
#
loop_
_entity.id
_entity.type
_entity.pdbx_description
1 polymer ?
#
loop_
_entity_poly.entity_id
_entity_poly.type
_entity_poly.pdbx_seq_one_letter_code
_entity_poly.pdbx_strand_id
1 'polypeptide(L)'
;MSEHDSGFRMTGRKVIVIFVSIFAVVFSVNMYMAYSAVSTFPGLEVQNSFVASQGFNDRLAAQQALGWSVSVEVSEAEIQVHFTDDDGYPVAVADMTATLGRATHERDDVAPDFTYHNGTFSAPVTLDGGNWNLRLQATAPDGTRFQKRIAFAHDV
;
A
#
# COMPACT_ATOMS: atom_id res chain seq x y z
N MET A 1 42.96 72.95 13.64
CA MET A 1 41.72 72.27 14.10
C MET A 1 41.54 71.06 13.19
N SER A 2 41.94 69.87 13.64
CA SER A 2 41.96 68.68 12.77
C SER A 2 40.56 68.10 12.61
N GLU A 3 40.07 68.00 11.38
CA GLU A 3 38.91 67.18 11.04
C GLU A 3 39.25 65.69 11.19
N HIS A 4 38.35 64.95 11.82
CA HIS A 4 38.29 63.49 11.76
C HIS A 4 36.88 63.11 11.32
N ASP A 5 36.70 62.96 10.01
CA ASP A 5 35.51 62.30 9.47
C ASP A 5 35.91 60.87 9.05
N SER A 6 35.86 59.95 10.01
CA SER A 6 35.98 58.51 9.72
C SER A 6 34.60 57.96 9.36
N GLY A 7 34.00 58.49 8.30
CA GLY A 7 32.80 57.93 7.70
C GLY A 7 33.10 56.57 7.09
N PHE A 8 32.29 55.55 7.41
CA PHE A 8 32.39 54.21 6.81
C PHE A 8 32.27 54.31 5.28
N ARG A 9 33.40 54.27 4.57
CA ARG A 9 33.40 54.18 3.10
C ARG A 9 32.92 52.78 2.69
N MET A 10 31.71 52.72 2.15
CA MET A 10 31.15 51.54 1.48
C MET A 10 31.87 51.38 0.15
N THR A 11 32.91 50.55 0.11
CA THR A 11 33.60 50.20 -1.14
C THR A 11 32.86 49.04 -1.81
N GLY A 12 32.86 48.95 -3.14
CA GLY A 12 32.20 47.86 -3.88
C GLY A 12 32.63 46.46 -3.41
N ARG A 13 33.87 46.32 -2.93
CA ARG A 13 34.36 45.10 -2.27
C ARG A 13 33.61 44.75 -0.97
N LYS A 14 33.27 45.73 -0.13
CA LYS A 14 32.46 45.50 1.08
C LYS A 14 31.04 45.05 0.72
N VAL A 15 30.44 45.63 -0.33
CA VAL A 15 29.12 45.22 -0.81
C VAL A 15 29.15 43.78 -1.34
N ILE A 16 30.18 43.40 -2.10
CA ILE A 16 30.37 42.02 -2.58
C ILE A 16 30.51 41.05 -1.40
N VAL A 17 31.33 41.38 -0.39
CA VAL A 17 31.49 40.52 0.80
C VAL A 17 30.16 40.34 1.53
N ILE A 18 29.41 41.41 1.77
CA ILE A 18 28.09 41.35 2.41
C ILE A 18 27.12 40.48 1.60
N PHE A 19 27.08 40.66 0.28
CA PHE A 19 26.20 39.89 -0.60
C PHE A 19 26.53 38.39 -0.57
N VAL A 20 27.82 38.04 -0.68
CA VAL A 20 28.30 36.65 -0.61
C VAL A 20 28.00 36.05 0.76
N SER A 21 28.19 36.80 1.86
CA SER A 21 27.89 36.31 3.21
C SER A 21 26.41 35.99 3.39
N ILE A 22 25.50 36.83 2.89
CA ILE A 22 24.06 36.57 2.94
C ILE A 22 23.70 35.32 2.13
N PHE A 23 24.25 35.20 0.91
CA PHE A 23 24.05 34.02 0.07
C PHE A 23 24.58 32.73 0.71
N ALA A 24 25.75 32.79 1.34
CA ALA A 24 26.35 31.64 2.03
C ALA A 24 25.48 31.16 3.20
N VAL A 25 24.86 32.08 3.95
CA VAL A 25 23.93 31.74 5.04
C VAL A 25 22.68 31.05 4.49
N VAL A 26 22.02 31.63 3.48
CA VAL A 26 20.83 31.04 2.86
C VAL A 26 21.15 29.66 2.27
N PHE A 27 22.27 29.52 1.57
CA PHE A 27 22.74 28.25 1.03
C PHE A 27 22.97 27.20 2.13
N SER A 28 23.62 27.58 3.23
CA SER A 28 23.88 26.67 4.36
C SER A 28 22.58 26.20 5.02
N VAL A 29 21.62 27.11 5.23
CA VAL A 29 20.30 26.76 5.77
C VAL A 29 19.56 25.82 4.82
N ASN A 30 19.56 26.11 3.50
CA ASN A 30 18.92 25.24 2.52
C ASN A 30 19.55 23.85 2.47
N MET A 31 20.88 23.75 2.56
CA MET A 31 21.57 22.47 2.61
C MET A 31 21.28 21.72 3.91
N TYR A 32 21.23 22.42 5.04
CA TYR A 32 20.82 21.84 6.32
C TYR A 32 19.38 21.33 6.28
N MET A 33 18.46 22.10 5.70
CA MET A 33 17.07 21.68 5.51
C MET A 33 16.96 20.48 4.56
N ALA A 34 17.74 20.45 3.46
CA ALA A 34 17.78 19.31 2.55
C ALA A 34 18.33 18.05 3.25
N TYR A 35 19.42 18.19 4.01
CA TYR A 35 20.00 17.11 4.81
C TYR A 35 19.02 16.61 5.87
N SER A 36 18.39 17.53 6.60
CA SER A 36 17.38 17.23 7.62
C SER A 36 16.15 16.56 7.01
N ALA A 37 15.65 17.05 5.87
CA ALA A 37 14.54 16.42 5.16
C ALA A 37 14.88 14.98 4.75
N VAL A 38 16.07 14.76 4.16
CA VAL A 38 16.54 13.41 3.78
C VAL A 38 16.75 12.51 5.01
N SER A 39 17.31 13.04 6.11
CA SER A 39 17.58 12.26 7.32
C SER A 39 16.33 11.96 8.14
N THR A 40 15.27 12.75 7.99
CA THR A 40 14.07 12.71 8.85
C THR A 40 12.85 12.21 8.10
N PHE A 41 12.98 11.53 6.96
CA PHE A 41 11.86 10.77 6.37
C PHE A 41 11.57 9.51 7.21
N PRO A 42 10.51 9.48 8.04
CA PRO A 42 10.03 8.28 8.69
C PRO A 42 8.90 7.76 7.80
N GLY A 43 9.26 7.28 6.60
CA GLY A 43 8.29 7.21 5.51
C GLY A 43 8.63 6.17 4.47
N LEU A 44 9.26 5.07 4.89
CA LEU A 44 9.13 3.83 4.16
C LEU A 44 7.82 3.18 4.60
N GLU A 45 6.72 3.66 4.05
CA GLU A 45 5.68 2.71 3.64
C GLU A 45 6.33 1.88 2.52
N VAL A 46 7.03 0.83 2.97
CA VAL A 46 7.65 -0.27 2.25
C VAL A 46 8.64 0.06 1.10
N GLN A 47 9.90 -0.35 1.30
CA GLN A 47 10.86 -0.71 0.23
C GLN A 47 10.33 -1.76 -0.77
N ASN A 48 9.09 -2.23 -0.61
CA ASN A 48 8.46 -3.25 -1.42
C ASN A 48 7.73 -2.68 -2.65
N SER A 49 7.40 -1.39 -2.73
CA SER A 49 6.60 -0.89 -3.88
C SER A 49 7.37 -0.84 -5.21
N PHE A 50 8.71 -0.72 -5.18
CA PHE A 50 9.55 -0.69 -6.40
C PHE A 50 10.00 -2.09 -6.86
N VAL A 51 10.08 -3.06 -5.94
CA VAL A 51 10.37 -4.47 -6.25
C VAL A 51 9.08 -5.23 -6.58
N ALA A 52 7.95 -4.90 -5.93
CA ALA A 52 6.65 -5.50 -6.21
C ALA A 52 6.06 -5.11 -7.56
N SER A 53 6.47 -3.98 -8.15
CA SER A 53 6.07 -3.59 -9.51
C SER A 53 6.82 -4.38 -10.59
N GLN A 54 8.01 -4.91 -10.29
CA GLN A 54 8.75 -5.79 -11.20
C GLN A 54 8.04 -7.15 -11.29
N GLY A 55 7.61 -7.51 -12.50
CA GLY A 55 6.83 -8.73 -12.75
C GLY A 55 5.37 -8.68 -12.28
N PHE A 56 4.81 -7.49 -11.97
CA PHE A 56 3.37 -7.36 -11.72
C PHE A 56 2.57 -7.76 -12.96
N ASN A 57 2.95 -7.25 -14.14
CA ASN A 57 2.26 -7.58 -15.40
C ASN A 57 2.32 -9.07 -15.71
N ASP A 58 3.48 -9.71 -15.49
CA ASP A 58 3.63 -11.16 -15.73
C ASP A 58 2.78 -11.98 -14.76
N ARG A 59 2.75 -11.60 -13.48
CA ARG A 59 1.88 -12.23 -12.47
C ARG A 59 0.40 -12.01 -12.78
N LEU A 60 0.03 -10.80 -13.21
CA LEU A 60 -1.34 -10.47 -13.62
C LEU A 60 -1.75 -11.29 -14.84
N ALA A 61 -0.88 -11.40 -15.85
CA ALA A 61 -1.14 -12.20 -17.05
C ALA A 61 -1.26 -13.70 -16.71
N ALA A 62 -0.39 -14.23 -15.84
CA ALA A 62 -0.49 -15.61 -15.37
C ALA A 62 -1.80 -15.85 -14.58
N GLN A 63 -2.16 -14.93 -13.68
CA GLN A 63 -3.44 -15.00 -12.96
C GLN A 63 -4.64 -14.95 -13.92
N GLN A 64 -4.62 -14.07 -14.92
CA GLN A 64 -5.69 -13.96 -15.92
C GLN A 64 -5.77 -15.22 -16.78
N ALA A 65 -4.65 -15.84 -17.11
CA ALA A 65 -4.59 -17.09 -17.86
C ALA A 65 -5.20 -18.29 -17.12
N LEU A 66 -5.39 -18.19 -15.79
CA LEU A 66 -6.14 -19.21 -15.03
C LEU A 66 -7.63 -19.25 -15.42
N GLY A 67 -8.20 -18.15 -15.92
CA GLY A 67 -9.64 -18.06 -16.22
C GLY A 67 -10.53 -18.19 -14.97
N TRP A 68 -10.00 -17.87 -13.79
CA TRP A 68 -10.72 -18.05 -12.53
C TRP A 68 -11.66 -16.88 -12.24
N SER A 69 -12.91 -17.22 -11.95
CA SER A 69 -13.92 -16.36 -11.35
C SER A 69 -14.08 -16.69 -9.86
N VAL A 70 -14.32 -15.66 -9.06
CA VAL A 70 -14.52 -15.80 -7.61
C VAL A 70 -15.74 -15.03 -7.18
N SER A 71 -16.66 -15.74 -6.51
CA SER A 71 -17.83 -15.20 -5.82
C SER A 71 -17.73 -15.45 -4.32
N VAL A 72 -18.40 -14.60 -3.56
CA VAL A 72 -18.46 -14.67 -2.10
C VAL A 72 -19.91 -14.57 -1.69
N GLU A 73 -20.34 -15.50 -0.85
CA GLU A 73 -21.64 -15.49 -0.22
C GLU A 73 -21.44 -15.38 1.30
N VAL A 74 -22.24 -14.53 1.95
CA VAL A 74 -22.13 -14.29 3.38
C VAL A 74 -23.50 -14.48 4.00
N SER A 75 -23.56 -15.36 4.99
CA SER A 75 -24.72 -15.59 5.85
C SER A 75 -24.44 -15.05 7.26
N GLU A 76 -25.42 -15.15 8.17
CA GLU A 76 -25.29 -14.64 9.56
C GLU A 76 -24.09 -15.23 10.32
N ALA A 77 -23.69 -16.46 10.02
CA ALA A 77 -22.67 -17.19 10.79
C ALA A 77 -21.56 -17.82 9.94
N GLU A 78 -21.61 -17.69 8.61
CA GLU A 78 -20.67 -18.35 7.70
C GLU A 78 -20.43 -17.51 6.45
N ILE A 79 -19.17 -17.49 6.00
CA ILE A 79 -18.76 -16.98 4.69
C ILE A 79 -18.37 -18.16 3.80
N GLN A 80 -18.85 -18.12 2.56
CA GLN A 80 -18.53 -19.09 1.52
C GLN A 80 -17.84 -18.39 0.35
N VAL A 81 -16.78 -19.01 -0.16
CA VAL A 81 -16.02 -18.54 -1.30
C VAL A 81 -15.98 -19.64 -2.34
N HIS A 82 -16.41 -19.31 -3.56
CA HIS A 82 -16.43 -20.23 -4.68
C HIS A 82 -15.41 -19.78 -5.73
N PHE A 83 -14.64 -20.73 -6.24
CA PHE A 83 -13.76 -20.51 -7.38
C PHE A 83 -14.29 -21.33 -8.56
N THR A 84 -14.54 -20.67 -9.68
CA THR A 84 -15.03 -21.30 -10.91
C THR A 84 -14.18 -20.92 -12.10
N ASP A 85 -14.26 -21.68 -13.18
CA ASP A 85 -13.75 -21.28 -14.49
C ASP A 85 -14.76 -20.37 -15.23
N ASP A 86 -14.43 -20.02 -16.48
CA ASP A 86 -15.29 -19.23 -17.36
C ASP A 86 -16.60 -19.95 -17.75
N ASP A 87 -16.63 -21.29 -17.67
CA ASP A 87 -17.81 -22.12 -17.92
C ASP A 87 -18.66 -22.34 -16.65
N GLY A 88 -18.21 -21.84 -15.49
CA GLY A 88 -18.89 -21.92 -14.21
C GLY A 88 -18.62 -23.21 -13.41
N TYR A 89 -17.68 -24.04 -13.86
CA TYR A 89 -17.31 -25.26 -13.13
C TYR A 89 -16.31 -24.96 -12.01
N PRO A 90 -16.39 -25.66 -10.85
CA PRO A 90 -15.43 -25.48 -9.77
C PRO A 90 -13.99 -25.78 -10.20
N VAL A 91 -13.05 -24.91 -9.82
CA VAL A 91 -11.62 -25.10 -10.10
C VAL A 91 -10.85 -25.64 -8.90
N ALA A 92 -9.77 -26.36 -9.16
CA ALA A 92 -8.89 -26.85 -8.11
C ALA A 92 -8.03 -25.72 -7.56
N VAL A 93 -8.09 -25.51 -6.24
CA VAL A 93 -7.26 -24.55 -5.51
C VAL A 93 -6.36 -25.34 -4.57
N ALA A 94 -5.04 -25.16 -4.67
CA ALA A 94 -4.07 -25.90 -3.88
C ALA A 94 -3.94 -25.36 -2.45
N ASP A 95 -4.00 -24.03 -2.31
CA ASP A 95 -3.97 -23.33 -1.04
C ASP A 95 -4.78 -22.03 -1.15
N MET A 96 -5.47 -21.65 -0.08
CA MET A 96 -6.21 -20.41 0.00
C MET A 96 -6.11 -19.80 1.41
N THR A 97 -5.83 -18.51 1.45
CA THR A 97 -5.93 -17.68 2.65
C THR A 97 -6.81 -16.48 2.37
N ALA A 98 -7.52 -16.00 3.39
CA ALA A 98 -8.26 -14.76 3.28
C ALA A 98 -8.16 -13.94 4.57
N THR A 99 -8.25 -12.62 4.42
CA THR A 99 -8.36 -11.69 5.52
C THR A 99 -9.56 -10.81 5.29
N LEU A 100 -10.43 -10.76 6.29
CA LEU A 100 -11.61 -9.94 6.29
C LEU A 100 -11.38 -8.71 7.16
N GLY A 101 -11.67 -7.52 6.65
CA GLY A 101 -11.50 -6.28 7.40
C GLY A 101 -12.55 -5.24 7.04
N ARG A 102 -12.70 -4.22 7.90
CA ARG A 102 -13.56 -3.07 7.62
C ARG A 102 -12.95 -2.21 6.50
N ALA A 103 -13.79 -1.56 5.71
CA ALA A 103 -13.32 -0.70 4.62
C ALA A 103 -12.50 0.53 5.07
N THR A 104 -12.69 0.99 6.31
CA THR A 104 -12.10 2.24 6.82
C THR A 104 -11.29 2.07 8.12
N HIS A 105 -11.19 0.85 8.66
CA HIS A 105 -10.49 0.59 9.92
C HIS A 105 -9.74 -0.74 9.85
N GLU A 106 -8.41 -0.71 10.08
CA GLU A 106 -7.55 -1.91 10.07
C GLU A 106 -7.60 -2.71 11.38
N ARG A 107 -8.21 -2.17 12.44
CA ARG A 107 -8.15 -2.77 13.79
C ARG A 107 -8.96 -4.07 13.95
N ASP A 108 -9.80 -4.40 12.97
CA ASP A 108 -10.74 -5.54 13.03
C ASP A 108 -10.45 -6.58 11.92
N ASP A 109 -9.20 -6.68 11.46
CA ASP A 109 -8.81 -7.70 10.50
C ASP A 109 -8.91 -9.11 11.13
N VAL A 110 -9.80 -9.95 10.61
CA VAL A 110 -9.99 -11.35 10.99
C VAL A 110 -9.51 -12.25 9.86
N ALA A 111 -8.76 -13.30 10.17
CA ALA A 111 -8.41 -14.36 9.22
C ALA A 111 -9.32 -15.57 9.48
N PRO A 112 -10.38 -15.80 8.68
CA PRO A 112 -11.25 -16.95 8.88
C PRO A 112 -10.53 -18.26 8.58
N ASP A 113 -10.83 -19.31 9.35
CA ASP A 113 -10.30 -20.65 9.11
C ASP A 113 -11.22 -21.39 8.14
N PHE A 114 -10.79 -21.44 6.87
CA PHE A 114 -11.60 -22.00 5.78
C PHE A 114 -11.44 -23.51 5.67
N THR A 115 -12.58 -24.19 5.59
CA THR A 115 -12.66 -25.62 5.27
C THR A 115 -13.13 -25.79 3.83
N TYR A 116 -12.46 -26.65 3.07
CA TYR A 116 -12.83 -26.96 1.69
C TYR A 116 -13.82 -28.13 1.61
N HIS A 117 -14.96 -27.90 0.98
CA HIS A 117 -15.97 -28.92 0.68
C HIS A 117 -16.54 -28.74 -0.72
N ASN A 118 -16.33 -29.73 -1.59
CA ASN A 118 -16.96 -29.84 -2.92
C ASN A 118 -16.85 -28.57 -3.80
N GLY A 119 -15.67 -27.93 -3.85
CA GLY A 119 -15.44 -26.72 -4.66
C GLY A 119 -15.74 -25.40 -3.94
N THR A 120 -16.20 -25.46 -2.69
CA THR A 120 -16.51 -24.31 -1.85
C THR A 120 -15.58 -24.25 -0.65
N PHE A 121 -15.06 -23.06 -0.36
CA PHE A 121 -14.37 -22.78 0.89
C PHE A 121 -15.33 -22.09 1.85
N SER A 122 -15.59 -22.70 3.00
CA SER A 122 -16.49 -22.15 4.02
C SER A 122 -15.75 -21.89 5.32
N ALA A 123 -16.03 -20.77 5.99
CA ALA A 123 -15.51 -20.47 7.32
C ALA A 123 -16.59 -19.87 8.21
N PRO A 124 -16.67 -20.27 9.49
CA PRO A 124 -17.55 -19.62 10.43
C PRO A 124 -17.05 -18.20 10.72
N VAL A 125 -17.92 -17.21 10.54
CA VAL A 125 -17.64 -15.79 10.82
C VAL A 125 -18.87 -15.12 11.41
N THR A 126 -18.66 -14.15 12.30
CA THR A 126 -19.72 -13.30 12.81
C THR A 126 -19.39 -11.87 12.44
N LEU A 127 -20.19 -11.27 11.57
CA LEU A 127 -19.97 -9.94 11.04
C LEU A 127 -21.09 -9.03 11.51
N ASP A 128 -20.76 -7.88 12.08
CA ASP A 128 -21.79 -6.86 12.29
C ASP A 128 -22.13 -6.18 10.95
N GLY A 129 -23.26 -5.49 10.93
CA GLY A 129 -23.71 -4.73 9.77
C GLY A 129 -22.68 -3.72 9.26
N GLY A 130 -22.68 -3.49 7.96
CA GLY A 130 -21.87 -2.47 7.29
C GLY A 130 -20.96 -3.00 6.19
N ASN A 131 -19.95 -2.20 5.83
CA ASN A 131 -19.08 -2.46 4.67
C ASN A 131 -17.83 -3.24 5.06
N TRP A 132 -17.62 -4.34 4.36
CA TRP A 132 -16.52 -5.28 4.57
C TRP A 132 -15.67 -5.43 3.31
N ASN A 133 -14.40 -5.79 3.50
CA ASN A 133 -13.48 -6.16 2.44
C ASN A 133 -12.85 -7.51 2.75
N LEU A 134 -13.03 -8.46 1.82
CA LEU A 134 -12.29 -9.72 1.80
C LEU A 134 -11.06 -9.56 0.91
N ARG A 135 -9.87 -9.74 1.47
CA ARG A 135 -8.60 -9.83 0.75
C ARG A 135 -8.24 -11.31 0.63
N LEU A 136 -8.29 -11.84 -0.59
CA LEU A 136 -8.10 -13.24 -0.87
C LEU A 136 -6.77 -13.48 -1.59
N GLN A 137 -6.06 -14.53 -1.16
CA GLN A 137 -4.87 -15.05 -1.82
C GLN A 137 -5.01 -16.55 -1.99
N ALA A 138 -4.90 -17.03 -3.21
CA ALA A 138 -4.98 -18.45 -3.56
C ALA A 138 -3.81 -18.87 -4.44
N THR A 139 -3.53 -20.16 -4.47
CA THR A 139 -2.50 -20.77 -5.31
C THR A 139 -3.12 -21.90 -6.14
N ALA A 140 -2.93 -21.84 -7.45
CA ALA A 140 -3.29 -22.92 -8.37
C ALA A 140 -2.36 -24.14 -8.20
N PRO A 141 -2.78 -25.34 -8.61
CA PRO A 141 -1.94 -26.54 -8.51
C PRO A 141 -0.60 -26.45 -9.25
N ASP A 142 -0.50 -25.60 -10.27
CA ASP A 142 0.73 -25.31 -11.02
C ASP A 142 1.65 -24.28 -10.33
N GLY A 143 1.22 -23.73 -9.18
CA GLY A 143 1.93 -22.71 -8.42
C GLY A 143 1.58 -21.26 -8.79
N THR A 144 0.70 -21.04 -9.76
CA THR A 144 0.27 -19.69 -10.14
C THR A 144 -0.51 -19.04 -9.00
N ARG A 145 -0.14 -17.81 -8.65
CA ARG A 145 -0.80 -17.06 -7.58
C ARG A 145 -2.01 -16.31 -8.11
N PHE A 146 -3.09 -16.35 -7.34
CA PHE A 146 -4.31 -15.59 -7.58
C PHE A 146 -4.56 -14.66 -6.38
N GLN A 147 -4.76 -13.38 -6.64
CA GLN A 147 -5.09 -12.39 -5.62
C GLN A 147 -6.30 -11.58 -6.04
N LYS A 148 -7.26 -11.40 -5.12
CA LYS A 148 -8.47 -10.59 -5.37
C LYS A 148 -8.91 -9.91 -4.09
N ARG A 149 -9.37 -8.67 -4.22
CA ARG A 149 -10.07 -7.93 -3.15
C ARG A 149 -11.53 -7.80 -3.52
N ILE A 150 -12.41 -8.13 -2.59
CA ILE A 150 -13.86 -8.14 -2.78
C ILE A 150 -14.48 -7.29 -1.68
N ALA A 151 -15.16 -6.22 -2.08
CA ALA A 151 -15.93 -5.38 -1.17
C ALA A 151 -17.40 -5.82 -1.20
N PHE A 152 -18.04 -5.92 -0.04
CA PHE A 152 -19.45 -6.25 0.08
C PHE A 152 -20.08 -5.54 1.29
N ALA A 153 -21.38 -5.31 1.22
CA ALA A 153 -22.19 -4.87 2.35
C ALA A 153 -22.80 -6.11 3.03
N HIS A 154 -22.83 -6.10 4.36
CA HIS A 154 -23.55 -7.08 5.15
C HIS A 154 -24.65 -6.36 5.92
N ASP A 155 -25.88 -6.82 5.74
CA ASP A 155 -27.05 -6.35 6.48
C ASP A 155 -27.39 -7.41 7.54
N VAL A 156 -27.69 -6.98 8.77
CA VAL A 156 -28.08 -7.83 9.91
C VAL A 156 -29.59 -7.93 10.02
#